data_AF-A0A0G2FMD9-F1
#
_entry.id   AF-A0A0G2FMD9-F1
#
_cell.length_a   1.000
_cell.length_b   1.000
_cell.length_c   1.000
_cell.angle_alpha   90.00
_cell.angle_beta   90.00
_cell.angle_gamma   90.00
#
_symmetry.space_group_name_H-M   'P 1'
#
loop_
_entity.id
_entity.type
_entity.pdbx_description
1 polymer ?
#
loop_
_entity_poly.entity_id
_entity_poly.type
_entity_poly.pdbx_seq_one_letter_code
_entity_poly.pdbx_strand_id
1 'polypeptide(L)'
;MTLPENSPRLLSALNPVLAYSLGTGMLLLGLYCFLRPRQEYRRFGLPLEHAQPDTKTRRHSPLIFLKGTRETTYGLALILLQYQGNVNAVTTMAAVISLAGLADGLVVWLNGGQELRHKTFGHWFASVVLGCWAAWRAHQGWENPEERQWPEGPIHIWST
;
A
#
# COMPACT_ATOMS: atom_id res chain seq x y z
N MET A 1 25.90 17.77 -26.87
CA MET A 1 25.97 17.17 -25.52
C MET A 1 24.76 16.26 -25.39
N THR A 2 24.90 15.02 -25.85
CA THR A 2 23.85 13.99 -25.81
C THR A 2 23.77 13.42 -24.39
N LEU A 3 22.56 13.36 -23.81
CA LEU A 3 22.35 12.76 -22.50
C LEU A 3 22.70 11.26 -22.56
N PRO A 4 23.25 10.68 -21.48
CA PRO A 4 23.68 9.29 -21.47
C PRO A 4 22.47 8.34 -21.65
N GLU A 5 22.60 7.47 -22.65
CA GLU A 5 21.65 6.44 -23.13
C GLU A 5 21.30 5.34 -22.09
N ASN A 6 21.80 5.46 -20.87
CA ASN A 6 21.73 4.41 -19.82
C ASN A 6 20.60 4.60 -18.79
N SER A 7 19.83 5.67 -18.88
CA SER A 7 18.70 5.98 -18.00
C SER A 7 17.59 4.91 -17.91
N PRO A 8 17.19 4.18 -18.98
CA PRO A 8 16.04 3.26 -18.89
C PRO A 8 16.31 2.00 -18.04
N ARG A 9 17.58 1.57 -17.90
CA ARG A 9 17.92 0.33 -17.17
C ARG A 9 17.86 0.49 -15.65
N LEU A 10 18.26 1.65 -15.14
CA LEU A 10 18.26 1.94 -13.70
C LEU A 10 16.82 2.08 -13.17
N LEU A 11 15.95 2.76 -13.91
CA LEU A 11 14.54 2.93 -13.54
C LEU A 11 13.75 1.61 -13.62
N SER A 12 14.07 0.75 -14.59
CA SER A 12 13.50 -0.60 -14.69
C SER A 12 13.95 -1.51 -13.53
N ALA A 13 15.22 -1.42 -13.12
CA ALA A 13 15.75 -2.18 -11.98
C ALA A 13 15.21 -1.72 -10.61
N LEU A 14 14.85 -0.44 -10.46
CA LEU A 14 14.26 0.08 -9.23
C LEU A 14 12.81 -0.39 -9.01
N ASN A 15 12.09 -0.72 -10.07
CA ASN A 15 10.69 -1.14 -10.01
C ASN A 15 10.45 -2.38 -9.11
N PRO A 16 11.14 -3.52 -9.27
CA PRO A 16 10.95 -4.69 -8.41
C PRO A 16 11.38 -4.42 -6.95
N VAL A 17 12.48 -3.70 -6.75
CA VAL A 17 12.97 -3.35 -5.39
C VAL A 17 11.95 -2.51 -4.64
N LEU A 18 11.37 -1.50 -5.30
CA LEU A 18 10.33 -0.66 -4.72
C LEU A 18 9.07 -1.46 -4.39
N ALA A 19 8.62 -2.34 -5.30
CA ALA A 19 7.44 -3.18 -5.07
C ALA A 19 7.63 -4.12 -3.87
N TYR A 20 8.78 -4.81 -3.77
CA TYR A 20 9.08 -5.67 -2.63
C TYR A 20 9.24 -4.88 -1.33
N SER A 21 9.87 -3.71 -1.37
CA SER A 21 10.06 -2.86 -0.19
C SER A 21 8.72 -2.34 0.33
N LEU A 22 7.86 -1.86 -0.58
CA LEU A 22 6.50 -1.43 -0.27
C LEU A 22 5.68 -2.59 0.30
N GLY A 23 5.67 -3.73 -0.38
CA GLY A 23 4.92 -4.92 0.05
C GLY A 23 5.38 -5.43 1.42
N THR A 24 6.69 -5.50 1.65
CA THR A 24 7.26 -5.90 2.95
C THR A 24 6.92 -4.89 4.04
N GLY A 25 7.03 -3.60 3.73
CA GLY A 25 6.63 -2.54 4.65
C GLY A 25 5.19 -2.72 5.12
N MET A 26 4.25 -2.84 4.18
CA MET A 26 2.82 -3.04 4.49
C MET A 26 2.55 -4.32 5.26
N LEU A 27 3.24 -5.43 4.91
CA LEU A 27 3.13 -6.67 5.65
C LEU A 27 3.54 -6.50 7.12
N LEU A 28 4.68 -5.83 7.36
CA LEU A 28 5.15 -5.51 8.71
C LEU A 28 4.20 -4.55 9.44
N LEU A 29 3.62 -3.56 8.76
CA LEU A 29 2.61 -2.66 9.36
C LEU A 29 1.38 -3.46 9.80
N GLY A 30 0.90 -4.37 8.95
CA GLY A 30 -0.24 -5.23 9.26
C GLY A 30 0.03 -6.16 10.44
N LEU A 31 1.19 -6.82 10.46
CA LEU A 31 1.62 -7.65 11.60
C LEU A 31 1.76 -6.83 12.89
N TYR A 32 2.32 -5.63 12.80
CA TYR A 32 2.44 -4.72 13.94
C TYR A 32 1.07 -4.33 14.51
N CYS A 33 0.06 -4.18 13.64
CA CYS A 33 -1.33 -3.95 14.01
C CYS A 33 -1.87 -5.05 14.95
N PHE A 34 -1.59 -6.32 14.64
CA PHE A 34 -2.02 -7.46 15.45
C PHE A 34 -1.23 -7.58 16.76
N LEU A 35 0.08 -7.33 16.71
CA LEU A 35 0.97 -7.47 17.87
C LEU A 35 0.84 -6.30 18.87
N ARG A 36 0.58 -5.08 18.37
CA ARG A 36 0.56 -3.85 19.16
C ARG A 36 -0.60 -2.93 18.78
N PRO A 37 -1.86 -3.40 18.86
CA PRO A 37 -3.03 -2.64 18.40
C PRO A 37 -3.15 -1.26 19.08
N ARG A 38 -2.82 -1.16 20.38
CA ARG A 38 -2.85 0.11 21.11
C ARG A 38 -1.91 1.17 20.54
N GLN A 39 -0.69 0.75 20.19
CA GLN A 39 0.33 1.66 19.67
C GLN A 39 -0.03 2.08 18.24
N GLU A 40 -0.70 1.20 17.50
CA GLU A 40 -1.13 1.47 16.14
C GLU A 40 -2.13 2.62 16.04
N TYR A 41 -3.09 2.74 16.95
CA TYR A 41 -4.02 3.89 16.96
C TYR A 41 -3.28 5.23 16.88
N ARG A 42 -2.33 5.43 17.81
CA ARG A 42 -1.51 6.65 17.83
C ARG A 42 -0.67 6.75 16.57
N ARG A 43 -0.11 5.65 16.06
CA ARG A 43 0.70 5.65 14.83
C ARG A 43 -0.12 6.06 13.61
N PHE A 44 -1.27 5.44 13.41
CA PHE A 44 -2.22 5.67 12.33
C PHE A 44 -2.83 7.08 12.38
N GLY A 45 -3.01 7.63 13.60
CA GLY A 45 -3.51 8.99 13.80
C GLY A 45 -4.95 9.05 14.32
N LEU A 46 -5.41 7.97 14.97
CA LEU A 46 -6.71 7.93 15.61
C LEU A 46 -6.55 7.86 17.14
N PRO A 47 -7.46 8.50 17.89
CA PRO A 47 -7.51 8.32 19.34
C PRO A 47 -7.91 6.88 19.68
N LEU A 48 -7.51 6.40 20.87
CA LEU A 48 -7.98 5.10 21.33
C LEU A 48 -9.49 5.16 21.59
N GLU A 49 -10.24 4.19 21.05
CA GLU A 49 -11.69 4.12 21.23
C GLU A 49 -12.09 3.84 22.68
N HIS A 50 -13.22 4.41 23.10
CA HIS A 50 -13.84 4.13 24.40
C HIS A 50 -14.73 2.90 24.23
N ALA A 51 -14.65 1.93 25.15
CA ALA A 51 -15.38 0.66 25.03
C ALA A 51 -16.92 0.83 25.08
N GLN A 52 -17.38 1.94 25.66
CA GLN A 52 -18.78 2.37 25.78
C GLN A 52 -18.80 3.80 26.33
N PRO A 53 -19.83 4.63 26.08
CA PRO A 53 -19.92 6.00 26.57
C PRO A 53 -19.77 6.12 28.10
N ASP A 54 -20.12 5.06 28.84
CA ASP A 54 -20.14 5.03 30.30
C ASP A 54 -18.99 4.24 30.95
N THR A 55 -18.07 3.68 30.16
CA THR A 55 -16.97 2.89 30.70
C THR A 55 -15.65 3.64 30.55
N LYS A 56 -14.99 3.94 31.67
CA LYS A 56 -13.63 4.53 31.70
C LYS A 56 -12.56 3.58 31.13
N THR A 57 -12.92 2.34 30.80
CA THR A 57 -12.02 1.34 30.22
C THR A 57 -11.89 1.56 28.71
N ARG A 58 -10.73 2.04 28.27
CA ARG A 58 -10.37 2.07 26.85
C ARG A 58 -10.09 0.65 26.35
N ARG A 59 -10.89 0.14 25.41
CA ARG A 59 -10.67 -1.16 24.74
C ARG A 59 -10.26 -0.94 23.28
N HIS A 60 -9.63 -1.95 22.69
CA HIS A 60 -9.33 -1.94 21.25
C HIS A 60 -10.59 -2.21 20.47
N SER A 61 -10.82 -1.43 19.42
CA SER A 61 -11.90 -1.71 18.49
C SER A 61 -11.48 -2.81 17.53
N PRO A 62 -12.41 -3.68 17.13
CA PRO A 62 -12.18 -4.64 16.04
C PRO A 62 -11.66 -3.98 14.75
N LEU A 63 -11.97 -2.69 14.53
CA LEU A 63 -11.54 -1.93 13.36
C LEU A 63 -10.02 -1.88 13.19
N ILE A 64 -9.25 -1.91 14.30
CA ILE A 64 -7.79 -1.93 14.20
C ILE A 64 -7.29 -3.22 13.57
N PHE A 65 -7.93 -4.36 13.84
CA PHE A 65 -7.56 -5.65 13.25
C PHE A 65 -8.00 -5.76 11.79
N LEU A 66 -9.10 -5.10 11.40
CA LEU A 66 -9.49 -4.98 9.99
C LEU A 66 -8.45 -4.19 9.19
N LYS A 67 -7.95 -3.08 9.75
CA LYS A 67 -6.82 -2.34 9.17
C LYS A 67 -5.59 -3.24 9.03
N GLY A 68 -5.23 -3.98 10.08
CA GLY A 68 -4.11 -4.91 10.06
C GLY A 68 -4.24 -5.95 8.95
N THR A 69 -5.42 -6.56 8.84
CA THR A 69 -5.76 -7.52 7.78
C THR A 69 -5.56 -6.91 6.40
N ARG A 70 -6.09 -5.71 6.18
CA ARG A 70 -5.97 -4.98 4.90
C ARG A 70 -4.50 -4.76 4.52
N GLU A 71 -3.68 -4.25 5.44
CA GLU A 71 -2.26 -3.99 5.17
C GLU A 71 -1.45 -5.26 4.92
N THR A 72 -1.72 -6.33 5.70
CA THR A 72 -1.13 -7.66 5.46
C THR A 72 -1.51 -8.18 4.08
N THR A 73 -2.78 -8.10 3.69
CA THR A 73 -3.24 -8.60 2.38
C THR A 73 -2.65 -7.80 1.22
N TYR A 74 -2.55 -6.47 1.34
CA TYR A 74 -1.90 -5.64 0.33
C TYR A 74 -0.41 -5.94 0.19
N GLY A 75 0.28 -6.09 1.33
CA GLY A 75 1.70 -6.45 1.36
C GLY A 75 1.99 -7.80 0.70
N LEU A 76 1.24 -8.83 1.07
CA LEU A 76 1.35 -10.16 0.47
C LEU A 76 1.02 -10.13 -1.03
N ALA A 77 -0.07 -9.48 -1.43
CA ALA A 77 -0.44 -9.38 -2.84
C ALA A 77 0.66 -8.70 -3.66
N LEU A 78 1.22 -7.58 -3.19
CA LEU A 78 2.33 -6.92 -3.89
C LEU A 78 3.56 -7.81 -4.04
N ILE A 79 3.98 -8.49 -2.97
CA ILE A 79 5.13 -9.40 -3.00
C ILE A 79 4.89 -10.54 -3.99
N LEU A 80 3.73 -11.20 -3.90
CA LEU A 80 3.42 -12.36 -4.73
C LEU A 80 3.25 -11.98 -6.22
N LEU A 81 2.56 -10.88 -6.52
CA LEU A 81 2.38 -10.41 -7.89
C LEU A 81 3.71 -9.95 -8.50
N GLN A 82 4.57 -9.31 -7.69
CA GLN A 82 5.92 -8.96 -8.14
C GLN A 82 6.78 -10.22 -8.35
N TYR A 83 6.66 -11.22 -7.49
CA TYR A 83 7.34 -12.51 -7.63
C TYR A 83 6.89 -13.28 -8.89
N GLN A 84 5.61 -13.21 -9.24
CA GLN A 84 5.06 -13.76 -10.48
C GLN A 84 5.46 -12.97 -11.74
N GLY A 85 6.17 -11.85 -11.60
CA GLY A 85 6.51 -10.97 -12.73
C GLY A 85 5.30 -10.24 -13.31
N ASN A 86 4.17 -10.19 -12.60
CA ASN A 86 2.94 -9.57 -13.11
C ASN A 86 2.97 -8.04 -12.90
N VAL A 87 3.70 -7.37 -13.79
CA VAL A 87 3.93 -5.92 -13.74
C VAL A 87 2.62 -5.15 -13.70
N ASN A 88 1.64 -5.51 -14.53
CA ASN A 88 0.35 -4.82 -14.60
C ASN A 88 -0.43 -4.92 -13.29
N ALA A 89 -0.50 -6.10 -12.69
CA ALA A 89 -1.20 -6.28 -11.42
C ALA A 89 -0.51 -5.51 -10.27
N VAL A 90 0.82 -5.43 -10.25
CA VAL A 90 1.54 -4.59 -9.26
C VAL A 90 1.20 -3.10 -9.47
N THR A 91 1.10 -2.63 -10.71
CA THR A 91 0.68 -1.24 -11.02
C THR A 91 -0.75 -0.98 -10.53
N THR A 92 -1.68 -1.90 -10.81
CA THR A 92 -3.07 -1.80 -10.33
C THR A 92 -3.13 -1.80 -8.80
N MET A 93 -2.39 -2.68 -8.13
CA MET A 93 -2.33 -2.72 -6.67
C MET A 93 -1.77 -1.42 -6.09
N ALA A 94 -0.72 -0.84 -6.69
CA ALA A 94 -0.20 0.45 -6.27
C ALA A 94 -1.25 1.56 -6.35
N ALA A 95 -2.05 1.59 -7.43
CA ALA A 95 -3.15 2.54 -7.57
C ALA A 95 -4.24 2.32 -6.50
N VAL A 96 -4.64 1.07 -6.25
CA VAL A 96 -5.62 0.73 -5.21
C VAL A 96 -5.13 1.13 -3.81
N ILE A 97 -3.86 0.87 -3.49
CA ILE A 97 -3.26 1.24 -2.21
C ILE A 97 -3.17 2.76 -2.06
N SER A 98 -2.87 3.49 -3.15
CA SER A 98 -2.90 4.95 -3.17
C SER A 98 -4.28 5.50 -2.82
N LEU A 99 -5.35 4.93 -3.40
CA LEU A 99 -6.73 5.30 -3.06
C LEU A 99 -7.06 4.97 -1.60
N ALA A 100 -6.62 3.82 -1.10
CA ALA A 100 -6.79 3.46 0.31
C ALA A 100 -6.08 4.45 1.25
N GLY A 101 -4.88 4.91 0.90
CA GLY A 101 -4.16 5.93 1.66
C GLY A 101 -4.86 7.29 1.66
N LEU A 102 -5.49 7.69 0.54
CA LEU A 102 -6.29 8.92 0.48
C LEU A 102 -7.48 8.83 1.44
N ALA A 103 -8.18 7.69 1.42
CA ALA A 103 -9.29 7.41 2.32
C ALA A 103 -8.84 7.37 3.79
N ASP A 104 -7.69 6.75 4.09
CA ASP A 104 -7.10 6.74 5.44
C ASP A 104 -6.81 8.15 5.94
N GLY A 105 -6.20 9.00 5.09
CA GLY A 105 -5.98 10.39 5.41
C GLY A 105 -7.28 11.14 5.70
N LEU A 106 -8.32 10.91 4.90
CA LEU A 106 -9.65 11.50 5.15
C LEU A 106 -10.23 11.04 6.51
N VAL A 107 -10.13 9.76 6.83
CA VAL A 107 -10.58 9.22 8.11
C VAL A 107 -9.84 9.87 9.28
N VAL A 108 -8.51 10.02 9.19
CA VAL A 108 -7.69 10.69 10.22
C VAL A 108 -8.01 12.17 10.31
N TRP A 109 -8.30 12.83 9.18
CA TRP A 109 -8.65 14.24 9.16
C TRP A 109 -9.94 14.53 9.92
N LEU A 110 -10.93 13.64 9.77
CA LEU A 110 -12.24 13.76 10.39
C LEU A 110 -12.27 13.27 11.85
N ASN A 111 -11.48 12.24 12.19
CA ASN A 111 -11.59 11.52 13.47
C ASN A 111 -10.35 11.63 14.38
N GLY A 112 -9.25 12.21 13.92
CA GLY A 112 -7.99 12.30 14.68
C GLY A 112 -7.98 13.31 15.84
N GLY A 113 -8.98 14.18 15.94
CA GLY A 113 -8.99 15.28 16.90
C GLY A 113 -7.86 16.29 16.67
N GLN A 114 -7.71 17.30 17.52
CA GLN A 114 -6.70 18.35 17.30
C GLN A 114 -5.26 17.81 17.39
N GLU A 115 -5.01 16.83 18.24
CA GLU A 115 -3.65 16.32 18.46
C GLU A 115 -3.11 15.44 17.32
N LEU A 116 -3.96 14.63 16.67
CA LEU A 116 -3.50 13.63 15.69
C LEU A 116 -3.87 13.94 14.24
N ARG A 117 -4.73 14.93 13.98
CA ARG A 117 -5.16 15.33 12.63
C ARG A 117 -4.01 15.63 11.68
N HIS A 118 -2.88 16.15 12.20
CA HIS A 118 -1.67 16.41 11.39
C HIS A 118 -1.11 15.15 10.71
N LYS A 119 -1.41 13.95 11.21
CA LYS A 119 -0.97 12.70 10.59
C LYS A 119 -1.64 12.41 9.25
N THR A 120 -2.75 13.07 8.95
CA THR A 120 -3.39 13.08 7.62
C THR A 120 -2.38 13.39 6.51
N PHE A 121 -1.47 14.34 6.74
CA PHE A 121 -0.49 14.73 5.73
C PHE A 121 0.43 13.59 5.35
N GLY A 122 0.80 12.71 6.29
CA GLY A 122 1.60 11.53 6.00
C GLY A 122 0.86 10.55 5.09
N HIS A 123 -0.43 10.31 5.34
CA HIS A 123 -1.26 9.44 4.50
C HIS A 123 -1.43 10.00 3.09
N TRP A 124 -1.77 11.29 2.96
CA TRP A 124 -1.93 11.92 1.66
C TRP A 124 -0.63 12.01 0.88
N PHE A 125 0.49 12.33 1.55
CA PHE A 125 1.79 12.32 0.92
C PHE A 125 2.15 10.94 0.36
N ALA A 126 2.02 9.88 1.17
CA ALA A 126 2.26 8.51 0.71
C ALA A 126 1.34 8.13 -0.46
N SER A 127 0.09 8.57 -0.42
CA SER A 127 -0.88 8.33 -1.49
C SER A 127 -0.49 9.02 -2.78
N VAL A 128 -0.14 10.31 -2.74
CA VAL A 128 0.29 11.04 -3.93
C VAL A 128 1.54 10.41 -4.53
N VAL A 129 2.55 10.10 -3.72
CA VAL A 129 3.78 9.44 -4.19
C VAL A 129 3.47 8.11 -4.87
N LEU A 130 2.63 7.27 -4.24
CA LEU A 130 2.30 5.96 -4.78
C LEU A 130 1.40 6.06 -6.02
N GLY A 131 0.46 6.99 -6.05
CA GLY A 131 -0.40 7.28 -7.19
C GLY A 131 0.39 7.80 -8.40
N CYS A 132 1.33 8.72 -8.17
CA CYS A 132 2.25 9.18 -9.22
C CYS A 132 3.11 8.03 -9.75
N TRP A 133 3.62 7.16 -8.86
CA TRP A 133 4.38 5.98 -9.28
C TRP A 133 3.53 5.01 -10.13
N ALA A 134 2.28 4.75 -9.72
CA ALA A 134 1.36 3.90 -10.48
C ALA A 134 1.01 4.52 -11.85
N ALA A 135 0.73 5.83 -11.89
CA ALA A 135 0.41 6.55 -13.13
C ALA A 135 1.61 6.55 -14.10
N TRP A 136 2.82 6.79 -13.60
CA TRP A 136 4.03 6.70 -14.40
C TRP A 136 4.23 5.29 -14.97
N ARG A 137 4.08 4.24 -14.16
CA ARG A 137 4.17 2.85 -14.63
C ARG A 137 3.11 2.51 -15.69
N ALA A 138 1.88 3.01 -15.52
CA ALA A 138 0.82 2.85 -16.51
C ALA A 138 1.15 3.56 -17.83
N HIS A 139 1.76 4.75 -17.76
CA HIS A 139 2.24 5.48 -18.93
C HIS A 139 3.33 4.72 -19.69
N GLN A 140 4.33 4.14 -18.99
CA GLN A 140 5.37 3.34 -19.65
C GLN A 140 4.79 2.13 -20.39
N GLY A 141 3.81 1.42 -19.79
CA GLY A 141 3.12 0.30 -20.45
C GLY A 141 2.19 0.71 -21.58
N TRP A 142 1.78 1.99 -21.62
CA TRP A 142 1.05 2.55 -22.75
C TRP A 142 2.00 2.74 -23.96
N GLU A 143 3.20 3.28 -23.72
CA GLU A 143 4.21 3.52 -24.77
C GLU A 143 4.83 2.23 -25.32
N ASN A 144 4.93 1.16 -24.50
CA ASN A 144 5.49 -0.13 -24.89
C ASN A 144 4.42 -1.24 -24.92
N PRO A 145 3.64 -1.39 -26.00
CA PRO A 145 2.55 -2.36 -26.08
C PRO A 145 3.00 -3.83 -26.00
N GLU A 146 4.27 -4.14 -26.27
CA GLU A 146 4.83 -5.49 -26.10
C GLU A 146 4.92 -5.91 -24.62
N GLU A 147 5.10 -4.95 -23.69
CA GLU A 147 5.07 -5.21 -22.24
C GLU A 147 3.64 -5.40 -21.70
N ARG A 148 2.62 -5.13 -22.53
CA ARG A 148 1.19 -5.23 -22.19
C ARG A 148 0.67 -6.67 -22.28
N GLN A 149 1.39 -7.56 -22.96
CA GLN A 149 1.02 -8.97 -23.06
C GLN A 149 1.15 -9.65 -21.71
N TRP A 150 0.02 -10.09 -21.17
CA TRP A 150 -0.02 -11.13 -20.16
C TRP A 150 0.83 -12.30 -20.67
N PRO A 151 1.64 -12.96 -19.82
CA PRO A 151 2.21 -14.23 -20.23
C PRO A 151 1.04 -15.13 -20.63
N GLU A 152 0.93 -15.44 -21.92
CA GLU A 152 0.14 -16.53 -22.51
C GLU A 152 0.70 -17.90 -22.05
N GLY A 153 1.19 -17.97 -20.81
CA GLY A 153 1.60 -19.19 -20.18
C GLY A 153 0.33 -19.89 -19.70
N PRO A 154 0.14 -21.19 -20.01
CA PRO A 154 -0.96 -21.94 -19.45
C PRO A 154 -0.88 -21.79 -17.93
N ILE A 155 -1.91 -21.21 -17.34
CA ILE A 155 -2.08 -21.26 -15.90
C ILE A 155 -2.28 -22.76 -15.63
N HIS A 156 -1.21 -23.45 -15.24
CA HIS A 156 -1.24 -24.83 -14.77
C HIS A 156 -1.94 -24.84 -13.40
N ILE A 157 -3.24 -24.58 -13.42
CA ILE A 157 -4.15 -24.85 -12.32
C ILE A 157 -4.45 -26.36 -12.43
N TRP A 158 -3.59 -27.15 -11.79
CA TRP A 158 -3.84 -28.53 -11.35
C TRP A 158 -4.51 -29.48 -12.36
N SER A 159 -3.69 -30.23 -13.09
CA SER A 159 -4.10 -31.57 -13.53
C SER A 159 -3.74 -32.56 -12.42
N THR A 160 -4.72 -32.86 -11.56
CA THR A 160 -4.75 -34.08 -10.74
C THR A 160 -5.92 -34.94 -11.18
#